data_AF-A0A7X9CFE6-F1
#
_entry.id   AF-A0A7X9CFE6-F1
#
_cell.length_a   1.000
_cell.length_b   1.000
_cell.length_c   1.000
_cell.angle_alpha   90.00
_cell.angle_beta   90.00
_cell.angle_gamma   90.00
#
_symmetry.space_group_name_H-M   'P 1'
#
loop_
_entity.id
_entity.type
_entity.pdbx_description
1 polymer ?
#
loop_
_entity_poly.entity_id
_entity_poly.type
_entity_poly.pdbx_seq_one_letter_code
_entity_poly.pdbx_strand_id
1 'polypeptide(L)'
;MKGGKWILLGITIIILIGAIYFYNNTSSIVENDSINRTNEVEVKGIQNLNKSNSEDETSPEAILMKAISAEGNTDISQVLKYMDEVDYNEFEDIYGENSVIELLEWLGNQDISKKEDILILINSIDNFYGKEYFFYIKSLSNAYIDSKFEFIRALAEVPERLEDIGYALNYMGVYNLEGQNMWKDLDKIANSKELNEEERQIGMDLIYFYSECST
;
A
#
# COMPACT_ATOMS: atom_id res chain seq x y z
N MET A 1 -48.36 -30.98 -20.27
CA MET A 1 -47.11 -30.58 -19.60
C MET A 1 -45.91 -31.27 -20.24
N LYS A 2 -45.23 -30.62 -21.21
CA LYS A 2 -44.01 -31.13 -21.88
C LYS A 2 -42.96 -30.03 -22.10
N GLY A 3 -42.96 -28.98 -21.27
CA GLY A 3 -42.06 -27.83 -21.41
C GLY A 3 -40.80 -27.85 -20.51
N GLY A 4 -40.80 -28.65 -19.43
CA GLY A 4 -39.75 -28.56 -18.40
C GLY A 4 -38.44 -29.31 -18.70
N LYS A 5 -38.40 -30.19 -19.71
CA LYS A 5 -37.20 -31.02 -19.98
C LYS A 5 -36.10 -30.30 -20.75
N TRP A 6 -36.43 -29.24 -21.49
CA TRP A 6 -35.45 -28.50 -22.30
C TRP A 6 -34.64 -27.49 -21.47
N ILE A 7 -35.21 -26.97 -20.38
CA ILE A 7 -34.53 -26.00 -19.50
C ILE A 7 -33.41 -26.67 -18.69
N LEU A 8 -33.63 -27.90 -18.22
CA LEU A 8 -32.63 -28.68 -17.48
C LEU A 8 -31.43 -29.10 -18.35
N LEU A 9 -31.66 -29.34 -19.64
CA LEU A 9 -30.59 -29.63 -20.61
C LEU A 9 -29.71 -28.41 -20.90
N GLY A 10 -30.30 -27.20 -20.92
CA GLY A 10 -29.53 -25.97 -21.10
C GLY A 10 -28.58 -25.67 -19.94
N ILE A 11 -29.05 -25.84 -18.69
CA ILE A 11 -28.24 -25.54 -17.49
C ILE A 11 -27.06 -26.51 -17.34
N THR A 12 -27.26 -27.79 -17.68
CA THR A 12 -26.19 -28.80 -17.59
C THR A 12 -25.06 -28.55 -18.58
N ILE A 13 -25.35 -28.05 -19.78
CA ILE A 13 -24.33 -27.70 -20.78
C ILE A 13 -23.48 -26.50 -20.33
N ILE A 14 -24.11 -25.48 -19.73
CA ILE A 14 -23.39 -24.27 -19.25
C ILE A 14 -22.39 -24.64 -18.14
N ILE A 15 -22.80 -25.50 -17.20
CA ILE A 15 -21.92 -25.96 -16.11
C ILE A 15 -20.73 -26.77 -16.66
N LEU A 16 -20.96 -27.61 -17.67
CA LEU A 16 -19.91 -28.44 -18.28
C LEU A 16 -18.88 -27.60 -19.05
N ILE A 17 -19.33 -26.56 -19.77
CA ILE A 17 -18.42 -25.64 -20.48
C ILE A 17 -17.61 -24.81 -19.47
N GLY A 18 -18.24 -24.33 -18.40
CA GLY A 18 -17.55 -23.59 -17.33
C GLY A 18 -16.47 -24.43 -16.63
N ALA A 19 -16.76 -25.72 -16.36
CA ALA A 19 -15.80 -26.63 -15.74
C ALA A 19 -14.58 -26.91 -16.64
N ILE A 20 -14.79 -27.09 -17.96
CA ILE A 20 -13.68 -27.29 -18.91
C ILE A 20 -12.82 -26.03 -19.01
N TYR A 21 -13.43 -24.85 -19.07
CA TYR A 21 -12.70 -23.58 -19.13
C TYR A 21 -11.87 -23.35 -17.86
N PHE A 22 -12.43 -23.64 -16.68
CA PHE A 22 -11.72 -23.52 -15.41
C PHE A 22 -10.57 -24.52 -15.32
N TYR A 23 -10.78 -25.79 -15.70
CA TYR A 23 -9.74 -26.83 -15.66
C TYR A 23 -8.55 -26.53 -16.57
N ASN A 24 -8.81 -26.04 -17.79
CA ASN A 24 -7.73 -25.67 -18.72
C ASN A 24 -6.95 -24.42 -18.27
N ASN A 25 -7.56 -23.52 -17.48
CA ASN A 25 -6.89 -22.32 -17.00
C ASN A 25 -6.06 -22.57 -15.72
N THR A 26 -6.28 -23.68 -15.00
CA THR A 26 -5.51 -24.05 -13.79
C THR A 26 -4.28 -24.91 -14.10
N SER A 27 -4.18 -25.51 -15.29
CA SER A 27 -3.06 -26.41 -15.67
C SER A 27 -1.79 -25.70 -16.16
N SER A 28 -1.70 -24.36 -16.09
CA SER A 28 -0.49 -23.60 -16.45
C SER A 28 0.38 -23.21 -15.25
N ILE A 29 0.02 -23.62 -14.04
CA ILE A 29 0.81 -23.36 -12.85
C ILE A 29 1.04 -24.70 -12.14
N VAL A 30 2.32 -25.02 -11.94
CA VAL A 30 2.94 -26.15 -11.20
C VAL A 30 3.66 -27.20 -12.08
N GLU A 31 4.97 -27.26 -11.80
CA GLU A 31 6.00 -28.27 -12.11
C GLU A 31 6.63 -28.35 -13.51
N ASN A 32 7.88 -27.87 -13.59
CA ASN A 32 8.96 -28.83 -13.77
C ASN A 32 10.28 -28.37 -13.17
N ASP A 33 10.81 -29.25 -12.31
CA ASP A 33 12.05 -29.14 -11.57
C ASP A 33 13.20 -29.80 -12.35
N SER A 34 14.41 -29.26 -12.20
CA SER A 34 15.72 -29.90 -12.43
C SER A 34 16.09 -30.51 -13.81
N ILE A 35 16.93 -29.80 -14.58
CA ILE A 35 17.92 -30.44 -15.48
C ILE A 35 19.28 -29.75 -15.31
N ASN A 36 20.23 -30.52 -14.79
CA ASN A 36 21.67 -30.27 -14.79
C ASN A 36 22.19 -29.92 -16.19
N ARG A 37 22.79 -28.73 -16.34
CA ARG A 37 23.86 -28.49 -17.32
C ARG A 37 24.93 -27.59 -16.72
N THR A 38 26.03 -28.22 -16.35
CA THR A 38 27.36 -27.64 -16.25
C THR A 38 27.69 -26.94 -17.57
N ASN A 39 27.92 -25.64 -17.53
CA ASN A 39 28.74 -24.92 -18.49
C ASN A 39 29.40 -23.77 -17.73
N GLU A 40 30.73 -23.84 -17.64
CA GLU A 40 31.59 -22.72 -17.31
C GLU A 40 31.24 -21.54 -18.21
N VAL A 41 30.70 -20.48 -17.62
CA VAL A 41 30.74 -19.15 -18.20
C VAL A 41 31.40 -18.25 -17.19
N GLU A 42 32.54 -17.72 -17.63
CA GLU A 42 33.48 -16.81 -17.00
C GLU A 42 32.76 -15.62 -16.33
N VAL A 43 32.57 -15.67 -15.01
CA VAL A 43 32.21 -14.50 -14.20
C VAL A 43 33.47 -13.67 -14.01
N LYS A 44 33.76 -12.81 -14.98
CA LYS A 44 34.63 -11.64 -14.77
C LYS A 44 33.77 -10.52 -14.19
N GLY A 45 34.09 -10.12 -12.96
CA GLY A 45 33.84 -8.75 -12.51
C GLY A 45 32.95 -8.56 -11.29
N ILE A 46 33.18 -9.28 -10.19
CA ILE A 46 32.86 -8.74 -8.85
C ILE A 46 34.10 -8.91 -7.96
N GLN A 47 35.05 -7.99 -8.12
CA GLN A 47 36.06 -7.71 -7.10
C GLN A 47 36.37 -6.21 -7.16
N ASN A 48 35.76 -5.45 -6.25
CA ASN A 48 36.41 -4.39 -5.49
C ASN A 48 35.40 -3.72 -4.54
N LEU A 49 35.18 -4.34 -3.38
CA LEU A 49 34.82 -3.59 -2.17
C LEU A 49 35.98 -3.74 -1.19
N ASN A 50 37.08 -3.08 -1.55
CA ASN A 50 38.14 -2.77 -0.61
C ASN A 50 37.65 -1.63 0.28
N LYS A 51 37.28 -2.02 1.51
CA LYS A 51 37.59 -1.33 2.77
C LYS A 51 38.05 0.13 2.62
N SER A 52 37.08 1.04 2.66
CA SER A 52 37.28 2.43 3.07
C SER A 52 36.61 2.60 4.43
N ASN A 53 37.42 2.74 5.48
CA ASN A 53 36.97 3.36 6.71
C ASN A 53 36.85 4.87 6.41
N SER A 54 35.62 5.35 6.27
CA SER A 54 35.27 6.76 6.41
C SER A 54 33.86 6.82 6.99
N GLU A 55 33.64 7.80 7.83
CA GLU A 55 32.42 8.01 8.63
C GLU A 55 31.15 7.88 7.78
N ASP A 56 30.20 7.15 8.37
CA ASP A 56 29.01 6.56 7.78
C ASP A 56 27.92 7.62 7.57
N GLU A 57 28.08 8.49 6.57
CA GLU A 57 26.97 9.24 5.99
C GLU A 57 26.40 8.43 4.82
N THR A 58 25.72 7.33 5.15
CA THR A 58 24.84 6.65 4.18
C THR A 58 23.80 7.66 3.72
N SER A 59 23.73 7.98 2.41
CA SER A 59 22.76 8.93 1.89
C SER A 59 21.32 8.49 2.19
N PRO A 60 20.33 9.40 2.28
CA PRO A 60 18.93 9.04 2.47
C PRO A 60 18.45 7.95 1.50
N GLU A 61 18.86 8.02 0.23
CA GLU A 61 18.55 7.05 -0.82
C GLU A 61 19.11 5.66 -0.46
N ALA A 62 20.34 5.58 0.03
CA ALA A 62 20.94 4.32 0.46
C ALA A 62 20.27 3.72 1.71
N ILE A 63 19.76 4.57 2.61
CA ILE A 63 18.98 4.14 3.77
C ILE A 63 17.64 3.53 3.32
N LEU A 64 16.91 4.21 2.42
CA LEU A 64 15.66 3.70 1.87
C LEU A 64 15.86 2.38 1.13
N MET A 65 16.90 2.28 0.29
CA MET A 65 17.19 1.04 -0.44
C MET A 65 17.52 -0.13 0.51
N LYS A 66 18.24 0.14 1.59
CA LYS A 66 18.53 -0.86 2.61
C LYS A 66 17.27 -1.33 3.33
N ALA A 67 16.33 -0.43 3.59
CA ALA A 67 15.03 -0.76 4.20
C ALA A 67 14.21 -1.72 3.34
N ILE A 68 14.07 -1.43 2.04
CA ILE A 68 13.27 -2.28 1.14
C ILE A 68 13.93 -3.65 0.90
N SER A 69 15.27 -3.71 0.98
CA SER A 69 16.04 -4.95 0.82
C SER A 69 16.13 -5.80 2.09
N ALA A 70 15.71 -5.27 3.24
CA ALA A 70 15.83 -5.98 4.50
C ALA A 70 14.74 -7.06 4.63
N GLU A 71 15.14 -8.32 4.82
CA GLU A 71 14.21 -9.43 5.08
C GLU A 71 13.52 -9.37 6.48
N GLY A 72 13.58 -8.23 7.19
CA GLY A 72 12.98 -8.09 8.52
C GLY A 72 13.08 -6.71 9.17
N ASN A 73 12.71 -6.68 10.46
CA ASN A 73 12.44 -5.54 11.36
C ASN A 73 13.19 -4.23 11.03
N THR A 74 12.59 -3.44 10.15
CA THR A 74 13.04 -2.09 9.82
C THR A 74 12.28 -1.09 10.68
N ASP A 75 12.98 -0.11 11.24
CA ASP A 75 12.32 0.98 11.97
C ASP A 75 11.63 1.92 10.97
N ILE A 76 10.33 1.72 10.79
CA ILE A 76 9.51 2.50 9.85
C ILE A 76 9.57 4.01 10.13
N SER A 77 9.70 4.40 11.40
CA SER A 77 9.81 5.81 11.79
C SER A 77 11.09 6.46 11.27
N GLN A 78 12.17 5.69 11.08
CA GLN A 78 13.39 6.19 10.45
C GLN A 78 13.20 6.32 8.94
N VAL A 79 12.60 5.32 8.31
CA VAL A 79 12.37 5.31 6.86
C VAL A 79 11.51 6.49 6.42
N LEU A 80 10.39 6.74 7.11
CA LEU A 80 9.48 7.84 6.79
C LEU A 80 10.18 9.21 6.90
N LYS A 81 11.07 9.41 7.86
CA LYS A 81 11.83 10.67 7.97
C LYS A 81 12.71 10.93 6.76
N TYR A 82 13.34 9.88 6.22
CA TYR A 82 14.19 10.01 5.04
C TYR A 82 13.38 10.17 3.74
N MET A 83 12.11 9.75 3.71
CA MET A 83 11.26 9.94 2.53
C MET A 83 11.07 11.42 2.16
N ASP A 84 11.06 12.33 3.13
CA ASP A 84 10.96 13.77 2.87
C ASP A 84 12.31 14.39 2.44
N GLU A 85 13.42 13.67 2.60
CA GLU A 85 14.77 14.13 2.27
C GLU A 85 15.26 13.64 0.90
N VAL A 86 14.56 12.69 0.27
CA VAL A 86 14.98 12.02 -0.96
C VAL A 86 14.49 12.76 -2.21
N ASP A 87 15.39 12.93 -3.18
CA ASP A 87 15.01 13.22 -4.56
C ASP A 87 14.64 11.90 -5.26
N TYR A 88 13.35 11.68 -5.49
CA TYR A 88 12.86 10.45 -6.10
C TYR A 88 13.35 10.23 -7.54
N ASN A 89 13.71 11.30 -8.27
CA ASN A 89 14.30 11.13 -9.60
C ASN A 89 15.73 10.59 -9.49
N GLU A 90 16.52 11.11 -8.54
CA GLU A 90 17.86 10.59 -8.26
C GLU A 90 17.79 9.15 -7.73
N PHE A 91 16.77 8.83 -6.92
CA PHE A 91 16.53 7.48 -6.44
C PHE A 91 16.29 6.48 -7.59
N GLU A 92 15.50 6.85 -8.60
CA GLU A 92 15.33 6.03 -9.82
C GLU A 92 16.61 5.96 -10.66
N ASP A 93 17.34 7.07 -10.80
CA ASP A 93 18.60 7.09 -11.56
C ASP A 93 19.66 6.16 -10.96
N ILE A 94 19.72 6.06 -9.63
CA ILE A 94 20.69 5.21 -8.90
C ILE A 94 20.26 3.75 -8.89
N TYR A 95 18.98 3.46 -8.58
CA TYR A 95 18.51 2.10 -8.31
C TYR A 95 17.71 1.44 -9.43
N GLY A 96 17.37 2.20 -10.47
CA GLY A 96 16.67 1.73 -11.66
C GLY A 96 15.20 2.15 -11.73
N GLU A 97 14.63 2.01 -12.93
CA GLU A 97 13.22 2.30 -13.22
C GLU A 97 12.29 1.50 -12.29
N ASN A 98 11.29 2.15 -11.70
CA ASN A 98 10.32 1.60 -10.75
C ASN A 98 10.86 1.38 -9.32
N SER A 99 12.08 1.79 -8.98
CA SER A 99 12.57 1.66 -7.59
C SER A 99 11.69 2.44 -6.60
N VAL A 100 11.12 3.57 -7.00
CA VAL A 100 10.15 4.33 -6.20
C VAL A 100 8.85 3.54 -5.99
N ILE A 101 8.37 2.84 -7.03
CA ILE A 101 7.20 1.96 -6.90
C ILE A 101 7.48 0.82 -5.91
N GLU A 102 8.64 0.18 -6.01
CA GLU A 102 9.04 -0.89 -5.08
C GLU A 102 9.08 -0.40 -3.61
N LEU A 103 9.61 0.81 -3.40
CA LEU A 103 9.59 1.46 -2.08
C LEU A 103 8.16 1.68 -1.57
N LEU A 104 7.28 2.21 -2.40
CA LEU A 104 5.89 2.49 -2.00
C LEU A 104 5.06 1.22 -1.80
N GLU A 105 5.31 0.18 -2.59
CA GLU A 105 4.74 -1.15 -2.38
C GLU A 105 5.19 -1.75 -1.04
N TRP A 106 6.49 -1.67 -0.74
CA TRP A 106 7.04 -2.09 0.54
C TRP A 106 6.40 -1.31 1.69
N LEU A 107 6.27 0.02 1.54
CA LEU A 107 5.65 0.91 2.53
C LEU A 107 4.20 0.52 2.81
N GLY A 108 3.45 0.16 1.77
CA GLY A 108 2.06 -0.29 1.87
C GLY A 108 1.86 -1.58 2.68
N ASN A 109 2.92 -2.32 3.01
CA ASN A 109 2.86 -3.52 3.83
C ASN A 109 3.39 -3.30 5.27
N GLN A 110 3.77 -2.07 5.62
CA GLN A 110 4.30 -1.75 6.95
C GLN A 110 3.17 -1.38 7.92
N ASP A 111 3.38 -1.69 9.21
CA ASP A 111 2.52 -1.23 10.30
C ASP A 111 2.89 0.22 10.68
N ILE A 112 2.07 1.17 10.26
CA ILE A 112 2.25 2.61 10.51
C ILE A 112 1.17 3.06 11.50
N SER A 113 1.49 2.95 12.79
CA SER A 113 0.51 3.18 13.86
C SER A 113 0.78 4.41 14.72
N LYS A 114 1.99 4.98 14.67
CA LYS A 114 2.36 6.15 15.49
C LYS A 114 1.84 7.42 14.84
N LYS A 115 1.27 8.32 15.64
CA LYS A 115 0.75 9.62 15.17
C LYS A 115 1.79 10.40 14.36
N GLU A 116 3.04 10.46 14.83
CA GLU A 116 4.11 11.21 14.18
C GLU A 116 4.46 10.63 12.79
N ASP A 117 4.45 9.32 12.66
CA ASP A 117 4.73 8.62 11.41
C ASP A 117 3.58 8.81 10.42
N ILE A 118 2.33 8.76 10.90
CA ILE A 118 1.14 9.04 10.08
C ILE A 118 1.13 10.50 9.62
N LEU A 119 1.57 11.44 10.46
CA LEU A 119 1.66 12.86 10.09
C LEU A 119 2.68 13.07 8.96
N ILE A 120 3.84 12.44 9.03
CA ILE A 120 4.83 12.45 7.93
C ILE A 120 4.15 11.92 6.68
N LEU A 121 3.49 10.75 6.80
CA LEU A 121 2.79 10.15 5.67
C LEU A 121 1.82 11.15 5.06
N ILE A 122 0.85 11.70 5.80
CA ILE A 122 -0.14 12.68 5.29
C ILE A 122 0.52 13.86 4.56
N ASN A 123 1.64 14.38 5.07
CA ASN A 123 2.32 15.54 4.46
C ASN A 123 3.03 15.21 3.14
N SER A 124 3.46 13.97 2.93
CA SER A 124 4.14 13.54 1.71
C SER A 124 3.20 13.28 0.53
N ILE A 125 1.88 13.54 0.65
CA ILE A 125 0.89 13.20 -0.39
C ILE A 125 1.17 13.88 -1.74
N ASP A 126 1.71 15.09 -1.72
CA ASP A 126 2.01 15.87 -2.93
C ASP A 126 3.28 15.38 -3.67
N ASN A 127 4.07 14.50 -3.06
CA ASN A 127 5.32 14.03 -3.64
C ASN A 127 5.11 12.99 -4.74
N PHE A 128 3.92 12.39 -4.83
CA PHE A 128 3.66 11.24 -5.69
C PHE A 128 2.51 11.52 -6.64
N TYR A 129 2.65 11.05 -7.88
CA TYR A 129 1.64 11.22 -8.93
C TYR A 129 1.50 9.96 -9.78
N GLY A 130 0.40 9.87 -10.54
CA GLY A 130 0.17 8.74 -11.45
C GLY A 130 0.16 7.38 -10.74
N LYS A 131 1.08 6.48 -11.11
CA LYS A 131 1.16 5.14 -10.54
C LYS A 131 1.72 5.14 -9.12
N GLU A 132 2.68 6.00 -8.81
CA GLU A 132 3.27 6.12 -7.47
C GLU A 132 2.20 6.51 -6.45
N TYR A 133 1.37 7.49 -6.82
CA TYR A 133 0.26 7.95 -6.00
C TYR A 133 -0.64 6.79 -5.56
N PHE A 134 -0.96 5.86 -6.46
CA PHE A 134 -1.77 4.67 -6.13
C PHE A 134 -1.14 3.81 -5.02
N PHE A 135 0.16 3.53 -5.11
CA PHE A 135 0.86 2.71 -4.12
C PHE A 135 1.02 3.46 -2.80
N TYR A 136 1.27 4.76 -2.87
CA TYR A 136 1.36 5.60 -1.70
C TYR A 136 0.02 5.71 -0.95
N ILE A 137 -1.11 5.99 -1.61
CA ILE A 137 -2.40 6.11 -0.90
C ILE A 137 -2.89 4.78 -0.30
N LYS A 138 -2.34 3.65 -0.77
CA LYS A 138 -2.56 2.34 -0.14
C LYS A 138 -1.95 2.29 1.27
N SER A 139 -0.72 2.77 1.47
CA SER A 139 -0.11 2.83 2.82
C SER A 139 -0.90 3.78 3.73
N LEU A 140 -1.35 4.91 3.18
CA LEU A 140 -2.18 5.89 3.89
C LEU A 140 -3.53 5.30 4.32
N SER A 141 -4.17 4.53 3.43
CA SER A 141 -5.42 3.84 3.74
C SER A 141 -5.25 2.74 4.78
N ASN A 142 -4.16 1.99 4.74
CA ASN A 142 -3.85 0.97 5.74
C ASN A 142 -3.65 1.60 7.12
N ALA A 143 -2.86 2.68 7.21
CA ALA A 143 -2.66 3.43 8.46
C ALA A 143 -4.01 3.93 9.05
N TYR A 144 -4.93 4.41 8.21
CA TYR A 144 -6.27 4.81 8.65
C TYR A 144 -7.11 3.63 9.16
N ILE A 145 -7.08 2.49 8.47
CA ILE A 145 -7.83 1.29 8.86
C ILE A 145 -7.33 0.76 10.20
N ASP A 146 -6.02 0.60 10.33
CA ASP A 146 -5.39 -0.09 11.44
C ASP A 146 -5.28 0.80 12.68
N SER A 147 -5.05 2.11 12.48
CA SER A 147 -4.75 3.07 13.56
C SER A 147 -5.62 4.33 13.50
N LYS A 148 -6.92 4.14 13.30
CA LYS A 148 -7.91 5.21 13.03
C LYS A 148 -7.85 6.44 13.94
N PHE A 149 -7.72 6.25 15.26
CA PHE A 149 -7.66 7.39 16.19
C PHE A 149 -6.34 8.13 16.13
N GLU A 150 -5.20 7.43 16.02
CA GLU A 150 -3.91 8.10 15.81
C GLU A 150 -3.87 8.84 14.46
N PHE A 151 -4.51 8.26 13.44
CA PHE A 151 -4.67 8.91 12.15
C PHE A 151 -5.48 10.21 12.24
N ILE A 152 -6.60 10.21 12.96
CA ILE A 152 -7.42 11.41 13.17
C ILE A 152 -6.63 12.47 13.94
N ARG A 153 -5.84 12.08 14.96
CA ARG A 153 -4.98 13.03 15.69
C ARG A 153 -3.90 13.63 14.80
N ALA A 154 -3.28 12.84 13.94
CA ALA A 154 -2.31 13.33 12.97
C ALA A 154 -2.96 14.30 11.98
N LEU A 155 -4.12 13.96 11.42
CA LEU A 155 -4.84 14.83 10.49
C LEU A 155 -5.30 16.14 11.13
N ALA A 156 -5.63 16.13 12.43
CA ALA A 156 -6.00 17.35 13.15
C ALA A 156 -4.85 18.36 13.26
N GLU A 157 -3.59 17.94 13.10
CA GLU A 157 -2.44 18.86 13.04
C GLU A 157 -2.29 19.53 11.67
N VAL A 158 -2.91 18.99 10.62
CA VAL A 158 -2.86 19.47 9.23
C VAL A 158 -4.26 19.46 8.59
N PRO A 159 -5.24 20.17 9.18
CA PRO A 159 -6.65 20.11 8.76
C PRO A 159 -6.86 20.57 7.30
N GLU A 160 -5.95 21.36 6.73
CA GLU A 160 -5.96 21.73 5.32
C GLU A 160 -5.83 20.52 4.37
N ARG A 161 -5.31 19.39 4.84
CA ARG A 161 -5.19 18.13 4.07
C ARG A 161 -6.46 17.30 4.05
N LEU A 162 -7.49 17.70 4.79
CA LEU A 162 -8.66 16.86 5.03
C LEU A 162 -9.39 16.44 3.75
N GLU A 163 -9.50 17.33 2.77
CA GLU A 163 -10.12 17.04 1.48
C GLU A 163 -9.28 16.04 0.66
N ASP A 164 -7.97 16.27 0.53
CA ASP A 164 -7.04 15.37 -0.18
C ASP A 164 -7.07 13.96 0.40
N ILE A 165 -7.07 13.86 1.73
CA ILE A 165 -7.14 12.60 2.45
C ILE A 165 -8.51 11.94 2.27
N GLY A 166 -9.60 12.70 2.30
CA GLY A 166 -10.95 12.20 2.00
C GLY A 166 -11.03 11.54 0.62
N TYR A 167 -10.48 12.21 -0.41
CA TYR A 167 -10.40 11.65 -1.77
C TYR A 167 -9.51 10.41 -1.83
N ALA A 168 -8.33 10.43 -1.21
CA ALA A 168 -7.41 9.30 -1.23
C ALA A 168 -8.04 8.02 -0.61
N LEU A 169 -8.69 8.17 0.55
CA LEU A 169 -9.42 7.08 1.19
C LEU A 169 -10.58 6.61 0.31
N ASN A 170 -11.36 7.53 -0.26
CA ASN A 170 -12.46 7.17 -1.16
C ASN A 170 -11.99 6.39 -2.38
N TYR A 171 -10.90 6.83 -3.01
CA TYR A 171 -10.29 6.18 -4.15
C TYR A 171 -9.89 4.73 -3.82
N MET A 172 -9.36 4.50 -2.62
CA MET A 172 -9.03 3.15 -2.12
C MET A 172 -10.27 2.36 -1.65
N GLY A 173 -11.44 2.98 -1.61
CA GLY A 173 -12.70 2.36 -1.25
C GLY A 173 -12.67 1.77 0.16
N VAL A 174 -12.09 2.47 1.14
CA VAL A 174 -11.86 1.93 2.49
C VAL A 174 -13.12 1.30 3.09
N TYR A 175 -14.28 1.95 2.90
CA TYR A 175 -15.56 1.45 3.43
C TYR A 175 -16.27 0.41 2.54
N ASN A 176 -15.69 0.07 1.38
CA ASN A 176 -16.10 -1.06 0.55
C ASN A 176 -15.40 -2.36 0.97
N LEU A 177 -14.36 -2.28 1.82
CA LEU A 177 -13.64 -3.42 2.33
C LEU A 177 -14.45 -4.18 3.39
N GLU A 178 -14.24 -5.51 3.45
CA GLU A 178 -14.89 -6.34 4.45
C GLU A 178 -14.51 -5.91 5.87
N GLY A 179 -15.51 -5.81 6.75
CA GLY A 179 -15.32 -5.42 8.15
C GLY A 179 -15.28 -3.91 8.42
N GLN A 180 -15.15 -3.07 7.39
CA GLN A 180 -15.22 -1.61 7.52
C GLN A 180 -16.67 -1.13 7.46
N ASN A 181 -17.03 -0.15 8.31
CA ASN A 181 -18.37 0.41 8.33
C ASN A 181 -18.37 1.89 8.72
N MET A 182 -18.71 2.73 7.74
CA MET A 182 -18.68 4.19 7.86
C MET A 182 -19.54 4.71 9.01
N TRP A 183 -20.77 4.22 9.15
CA TRP A 183 -21.70 4.68 10.19
C TRP A 183 -21.26 4.27 11.60
N LYS A 184 -20.73 3.05 11.72
CA LYS A 184 -20.18 2.55 12.99
C LYS A 184 -18.97 3.37 13.41
N ASP A 185 -18.10 3.72 12.47
CA ASP A 185 -16.91 4.50 12.78
C ASP A 185 -17.25 5.98 13.04
N LEU A 186 -18.22 6.56 12.33
CA LEU A 186 -18.76 7.87 12.66
C LEU A 186 -19.30 7.93 14.09
N ASP A 187 -20.10 6.94 14.49
CA ASP A 187 -20.65 6.85 15.85
C ASP A 187 -19.54 6.71 16.91
N LYS A 188 -18.53 5.87 16.64
CA LYS A 188 -17.37 5.73 17.53
C LYS A 188 -16.58 7.04 17.67
N ILE A 189 -16.34 7.75 16.58
CA ILE A 189 -15.59 9.01 16.57
C ILE A 189 -16.37 10.07 17.34
N ALA A 190 -17.64 10.29 16.98
CA ALA A 190 -18.49 11.31 17.58
C ALA A 190 -18.64 11.14 19.10
N ASN A 191 -18.64 9.90 19.59
CA ASN A 191 -18.78 9.58 21.01
C ASN A 191 -17.44 9.24 21.71
N SER A 192 -16.30 9.41 21.03
CA SER A 192 -14.99 9.03 21.57
C SER A 192 -14.56 9.95 22.72
N LYS A 193 -14.08 9.34 23.80
CA LYS A 193 -13.38 10.04 24.91
C LYS A 193 -11.86 10.09 24.71
N GLU A 194 -11.34 9.36 23.72
CA GLU A 194 -9.91 9.33 23.38
C GLU A 194 -9.50 10.50 22.50
N LEU A 195 -10.48 11.12 21.84
CA LEU A 195 -10.31 12.30 21.02
C LEU A 195 -10.79 13.54 21.78
N ASN A 196 -10.12 14.67 21.58
CA ASN A 196 -10.62 15.98 22.00
C ASN A 196 -11.74 16.47 21.02
N GLU A 197 -12.33 17.63 21.29
CA GLU A 197 -13.45 18.13 20.47
C GLU A 197 -13.05 18.43 19.02
N GLU A 198 -11.88 19.04 18.82
CA GLU A 198 -11.34 19.37 17.50
C GLU A 198 -11.00 18.11 16.72
N GLU A 199 -10.31 17.16 17.35
CA GLU A 199 -10.00 15.85 16.75
C GLU A 199 -11.28 15.07 16.37
N ARG A 200 -12.32 15.11 17.21
CA ARG A 200 -13.62 14.51 16.86
C ARG A 200 -14.22 15.16 15.63
N GLN A 201 -14.22 16.49 15.58
CA GLN A 201 -14.77 17.24 14.45
C GLN A 201 -14.02 16.88 13.15
N ILE A 202 -12.69 16.85 13.19
CA ILE A 202 -11.85 16.42 12.06
C ILE A 202 -12.17 14.99 11.62
N GLY A 203 -12.33 14.06 12.55
CA GLY A 203 -12.69 12.68 12.21
C GLY A 203 -14.09 12.55 11.58
N MET A 204 -15.05 13.36 12.04
CA MET A 204 -16.40 13.41 11.47
C MET A 204 -16.39 14.04 10.07
N ASP A 205 -15.67 15.15 9.90
CA ASP A 205 -15.52 15.84 8.63
C ASP A 205 -14.82 14.94 7.60
N LEU A 206 -13.78 14.21 8.00
CA LEU A 206 -13.13 13.24 7.11
C LEU A 206 -14.11 12.20 6.56
N ILE A 207 -14.99 11.65 7.41
CA ILE A 207 -16.03 10.70 6.97
C ILE A 207 -17.04 11.39 6.04
N TYR A 208 -17.43 12.62 6.35
CA TYR A 208 -18.32 13.40 5.50
C TYR A 208 -17.72 13.60 4.10
N PHE A 209 -16.48 14.09 4.00
CA PHE A 209 -15.78 14.27 2.72
C PHE A 209 -15.64 12.95 1.95
N TYR A 210 -15.25 11.86 2.62
CA TYR A 210 -15.24 10.54 2.00
C TYR A 210 -16.60 10.18 1.37
N SER A 211 -17.70 10.49 2.07
CA SER A 211 -19.05 10.14 1.62
C SER A 211 -19.53 10.97 0.43
N GLU A 212 -19.19 12.26 0.39
CA GLU A 212 -19.51 13.16 -0.73
C GLU A 212 -18.76 12.76 -2.01
N CYS A 213 -17.58 12.15 -1.89
CA CYS A 213 -16.84 11.62 -3.04
C CYS A 213 -17.54 10.41 -3.71
N SER A 214 -18.48 9.77 -3.01
CA SER A 214 -19.18 8.57 -3.50
C SER A 214 -20.50 8.89 -4.24
N THR A 215 -20.93 10.15 -4.21
CA THR A 215 -22.20 10.64 -4.79
C THR A 215 -21.98 11.38 -6.10
#